data_AF-A0A392P3U9-F1
#
_entry.id   AF-A0A392P3U9-F1
#
_cell.length_a   1.000
_cell.length_b   1.000
_cell.length_c   1.000
_cell.angle_alpha   90.00
_cell.angle_beta   90.00
_cell.angle_gamma   90.00
#
_symmetry.space_group_name_H-M   'P 1'
#
loop_
_entity.id
_entity.type
_entity.pdbx_description
1 polymer ?
#
loop_
_entity_poly.entity_id
_entity_poly.type
_entity_poly.pdbx_seq_one_letter_code
_entity_poly.pdbx_strand_id
1 'polypeptide(L)' 'ISMRDNKVILWFEVEDTGCGIDPSKWDSVFESFEQADPSTTRLHGGTGLGLCIVRNLVNKMGGEIKVTKKEGQGTL' A
#
# COMPACT_ATOMS: atom_id res chain seq x y z
N ILE A 1 -0.32 12.88 -17.12
CA ILE A 1 -1.68 12.38 -17.46
C ILE A 1 -1.58 11.63 -18.78
N SER A 2 -1.89 10.33 -18.78
CA SER A 2 -1.94 9.53 -20.01
C SER A 2 -3.40 9.20 -20.32
N MET A 3 -3.77 9.30 -21.59
CA MET A 3 -5.11 8.98 -22.08
C MET A 3 -5.05 7.63 -22.81
N ARG A 4 -5.89 6.68 -22.41
CA ARG A 4 -6.15 5.42 -23.14
C ARG A 4 -7.64 5.14 -23.09
N ASP A 5 -8.24 4.75 -24.21
CA ASP A 5 -9.65 4.36 -24.31
C ASP A 5 -10.64 5.35 -23.68
N ASN A 6 -10.42 6.66 -23.91
CA ASN A 6 -11.22 7.74 -23.32
C ASN A 6 -11.20 7.79 -21.77
N LYS A 7 -10.20 7.17 -21.14
CA LYS A 7 -9.93 7.20 -19.70
C LYS A 7 -8.64 7.97 -19.41
N VAL A 8 -8.68 8.71 -18.31
CA VAL A 8 -7.52 9.39 -17.72
C VAL A 8 -6.83 8.44 -16.75
N ILE A 9 -5.55 8.19 -16.94
CA ILE A 9 -4.71 7.48 -15.96
C ILE A 9 -4.06 8.51 -15.05
N LEU A 10 -4.33 8.36 -13.75
CA LEU A 10 -3.68 9.11 -12.66
C LEU A 10 -2.71 8.18 -11.94
N TRP A 11 -1.53 8.71 -11.62
CA TRP A 11 -0.50 8.01 -10.87
C TRP A 11 -0.28 8.76 -9.56
N PHE A 12 -0.29 8.02 -8.45
CA PHE A 12 -0.06 8.55 -7.12
C PHE A 12 1.09 7.79 -6.49
N GLU A 13 1.96 8.52 -5.80
CA GLU A 13 3.07 7.98 -5.01
C GLU A 13 2.94 8.53 -3.59
N VAL A 14 3.14 7.67 -2.61
CA VAL A 14 3.10 8.04 -1.19
C VAL A 14 4.38 7.54 -0.56
N GLU A 15 5.21 8.47 -0.13
CA GLU A 15 6.48 8.16 0.52
C GLU A 15 6.37 8.37 2.03
N ASP A 16 6.85 7.40 2.82
CA ASP A 16 6.93 7.51 4.27
C ASP A 16 8.38 7.44 4.77
N THR A 17 8.62 7.85 6.03
CA THR A 17 9.94 7.80 6.69
C THR A 17 9.97 6.85 7.89
N GLY A 18 9.07 5.88 7.93
CA GLY A 18 8.96 4.88 8.99
C GLY A 18 9.99 3.77 8.89
N CYS A 19 9.75 2.67 9.61
CA CYS A 19 10.66 1.52 9.63
C CYS A 19 10.73 0.73 8.31
N GLY A 20 9.82 1.02 7.37
CA GLY A 20 9.66 0.27 6.13
C GLY A 20 8.92 -1.05 6.32
N ILE A 21 8.81 -1.80 5.23
CA ILE A 21 8.14 -3.11 5.19
C ILE A 21 9.11 -4.13 4.59
N ASP A 22 9.25 -5.29 5.25
CA ASP A 22 10.02 -6.41 4.71
C ASP A 22 9.51 -6.76 3.29
N PRO A 23 10.38 -6.89 2.28
CA PRO A 23 9.98 -7.25 0.92
C PRO A 23 9.10 -8.49 0.81
N SER A 24 9.29 -9.48 1.70
CA SER A 24 8.46 -10.69 1.76
C SER A 24 6.99 -10.43 2.16
N LYS A 25 6.71 -9.25 2.72
CA LYS A 25 5.37 -8.82 3.18
C LYS A 25 4.68 -7.85 2.22
N TRP A 26 5.34 -7.35 1.18
CA TRP A 26 4.80 -6.31 0.30
C TRP A 26 3.46 -6.65 -0.35
N ASP A 27 3.23 -7.91 -0.68
CA ASP A 27 1.94 -8.34 -1.19
C ASP A 27 0.93 -8.57 -0.07
N SER A 28 1.38 -9.19 1.03
CA SER A 28 0.50 -9.57 2.14
C SER A 28 0.00 -8.37 2.95
N VAL A 29 0.70 -7.23 2.96
CA VAL A 29 0.24 -6.01 3.67
C VAL A 29 -1.10 -5.46 3.17
N PHE A 30 -1.57 -5.92 2.02
CA PHE A 30 -2.88 -5.57 1.48
C PHE A 30 -3.96 -6.62 1.80
N GLU A 31 -3.62 -7.72 2.48
CA GLU A 31 -4.58 -8.71 2.95
C GLU A 31 -5.32 -8.22 4.20
N SER A 32 -6.58 -8.63 4.37
CA SER A 32 -7.37 -8.24 5.53
C SER A 32 -6.76 -8.78 6.82
N PHE A 33 -6.65 -7.93 7.82
CA PHE A 33 -6.09 -8.25 9.15
C PHE A 33 -4.60 -8.58 9.17
N GLU A 34 -3.90 -8.44 8.04
CA GLU A 34 -2.44 -8.57 8.02
C GLU A 34 -1.79 -7.28 8.51
N GLN A 35 -0.75 -7.44 9.32
CA GLN A 35 0.11 -6.35 9.78
C GLN A 35 1.56 -6.77 9.58
N ALA A 36 2.39 -5.85 9.09
CA ALA A 36 3.81 -6.13 8.86
C ALA A 36 4.54 -6.54 10.15
N ASP A 37 4.09 -6.03 11.30
CA ASP A 37 4.56 -6.43 12.62
C ASP A 37 3.38 -6.51 13.61
N PRO A 38 3.10 -7.68 14.21
CA PRO A 38 2.06 -7.86 15.23
C PRO A 38 2.22 -6.98 16.47
N SER A 39 3.44 -6.50 16.76
CA SER A 39 3.73 -5.61 17.89
C SER A 39 3.11 -4.21 17.73
N THR A 40 2.83 -3.81 16.48
CA THR A 40 2.33 -2.47 16.12
C THR A 40 0.92 -2.19 16.62
N THR A 41 0.05 -3.20 16.74
CA THR A 41 -1.33 -3.01 17.27
C THR A 41 -1.33 -2.44 18.68
N ARG A 42 -0.29 -2.76 19.46
CA ARG A 42 -0.15 -2.26 20.84
C ARG A 42 0.46 -0.86 20.92
N LEU A 43 1.19 -0.44 19.89
CA LEU A 43 1.95 0.83 19.83
C LEU A 43 1.24 1.92 19.01
N HIS A 44 0.64 1.55 17.88
CA HIS A 44 0.07 2.46 16.89
C HIS A 44 -1.40 2.16 16.56
N GLY A 45 -1.93 1.01 17.02
CA GLY A 45 -3.29 0.58 16.75
C GLY A 45 -3.53 0.17 15.29
N GLY A 46 -4.79 -0.10 14.95
CA GLY A 46 -5.21 -0.49 13.60
C GLY A 46 -5.51 -1.98 13.44
N THR A 47 -6.48 -2.30 12.59
CA THR A 47 -6.98 -3.66 12.34
C THR A 47 -6.37 -4.32 11.11
N GLY A 48 -5.43 -3.66 10.42
CA GLY A 48 -4.90 -4.14 9.13
C GLY A 48 -5.89 -4.02 7.95
N LEU A 49 -7.02 -3.33 8.11
CA LEU A 49 -8.04 -3.24 7.05
C LEU A 49 -7.80 -2.12 6.02
N GLY A 50 -7.03 -1.10 6.37
CA GLY A 50 -6.89 0.12 5.55
C GLY A 50 -6.35 -0.16 4.14
N LEU A 51 -5.17 -0.79 4.04
CA LEU A 51 -4.55 -1.11 2.75
C LEU A 51 -5.39 -2.11 1.94
N CYS A 52 -6.06 -3.05 2.59
CA CYS A 52 -6.99 -3.97 1.92
C CYS A 52 -8.16 -3.23 1.27
N ILE A 53 -8.77 -2.27 1.98
CA ILE A 53 -9.84 -1.43 1.43
C ILE A 53 -9.32 -0.63 0.23
N VAL A 54 -8.12 -0.03 0.32
CA VAL A 54 -7.51 0.74 -0.77
C VAL A 54 -7.26 -0.14 -2.00
N ARG A 55 -6.64 -1.32 -1.85
CA ARG A 55 -6.40 -2.24 -2.96
C ARG A 55 -7.70 -2.66 -3.63
N ASN A 56 -8.74 -2.94 -2.85
CA ASN A 56 -10.06 -3.29 -3.39
C ASN A 56 -10.69 -2.14 -4.20
N LEU A 57 -10.58 -0.89 -3.73
CA LEU A 57 -11.08 0.28 -4.45
C LEU A 57 -10.30 0.52 -5.74
N VAL A 58 -8.97 0.51 -5.69
CA VAL A 58 -8.09 0.69 -6.85
C VAL A 58 -8.36 -0.37 -7.91
N ASN A 59 -8.46 -1.65 -7.51
CA ASN A 59 -8.77 -2.75 -8.44
C ASN A 59 -10.16 -2.59 -9.07
N LYS A 60 -11.18 -2.18 -8.30
CA LYS A 60 -12.52 -1.89 -8.83
C LYS A 60 -12.54 -0.72 -9.82
N MET A 61 -11.62 0.22 -9.68
CA MET A 61 -11.42 1.33 -10.62
C MET A 61 -10.59 0.90 -11.85
N GLY A 62 -10.09 -0.33 -11.91
CA GLY A 62 -9.24 -0.85 -12.98
C GLY A 62 -7.79 -0.37 -12.89
N GLY A 63 -7.35 0.09 -11.72
CA GLY A 63 -5.96 0.46 -11.45
C GLY A 63 -5.18 -0.64 -10.73
N GLU A 64 -3.95 -0.31 -10.33
CA GLU A 64 -3.05 -1.18 -9.57
C GLU A 64 -2.43 -0.37 -8.42
N ILE A 65 -2.14 -1.05 -7.31
CA ILE A 65 -1.37 -0.50 -6.18
C ILE A 65 -0.32 -1.52 -5.73
N LYS A 66 0.88 -1.04 -5.44
CA LYS A 66 2.01 -1.85 -5.00
C LYS A 66 2.89 -1.07 -4.03
N VAL A 67 3.66 -1.82 -3.26
CA VAL A 67 4.80 -1.31 -2.50
C VAL A 67 6.07 -1.48 -3.34
N THR A 68 6.96 -0.51 -3.25
CA THR A 68 8.25 -0.48 -3.93
C THR A 68 9.37 -0.10 -2.96
N LYS A 69 10.61 -0.41 -3.37
CA LYS A 69 11.78 -0.07 -2.58
C LYS A 69 12.00 1.43 -2.62
N LYS A 70 12.15 2.03 -1.45
CA LYS A 70 12.60 3.40 -1.28
C LYS A 70 14.11 3.44 -1.00
N GLU A 71 14.79 4.48 -1.48
CA GLU A 71 16.14 4.79 -1.03
C GLU A 71 16.09 5.40 0.39
N GLY A 72 16.76 4.76 1.35
CA GLY A 72 16.72 5.16 2.76
C GLY A 72 15.62 4.46 3.56
N GLN A 73 15.12 5.12 4.61
CA GLN A 73 14.09 4.57 5.50
C GLN A 73 12.68 4.79 4.95
N GLY A 74 11.77 3.88 5.30
CA GLY A 74 10.36 3.90 4.93
C GLY A 74 10.05 3.13 3.65
N THR A 75 8.96 3.50 3.00
CA THR A 75 8.37 2.79 1.87
C THR A 75 7.89 3.78 0.80
N LEU A 76 7.77 3.30 -0.45
CA LEU A 76 7.18 4.01 -1.59
C LEU A 76 6.08 3.17 -2.25
#